data_AF-A0ABD2NKT4-F1
#
_entry.id   AF-A0ABD2NKT4-F1
#
_cell.length_a   1.000
_cell.length_b   1.000
_cell.length_c   1.000
_cell.angle_alpha   90.00
_cell.angle_beta   90.00
_cell.angle_gamma   90.00
#
_symmetry.space_group_name_H-M   'P 1'
#
loop_
_entity.id
_entity.type
_entity.pdbx_description
1 polymer ?
#
loop_
_entity_poly.entity_id
_entity_poly.type
_entity_poly.pdbx_seq_one_letter_code
_entity_poly.pdbx_strand_id
1 'polypeptide(L)'
;VIQQIKESRVAKQKKSKDYYWLSKYDIMGMADEEFVVFRKKHIDEPTIRIIPMEKYFGILKAVHKTDGHDGRLKMCEYFKNKFYIPKRR
;
A
#
# COMPACT_ATOMS: atom_id res chain seq x y z
N VAL A 1 10.11 -5.58 -2.28
CA VAL A 1 9.11 -5.09 -3.26
C VAL A 1 9.41 -3.68 -3.74
N ILE A 2 9.51 -2.66 -2.87
CA ILE A 2 9.84 -1.26 -3.28
C ILE A 2 11.08 -1.21 -4.20
N GLN A 3 12.16 -1.83 -3.77
CA GLN A 3 13.40 -1.90 -4.55
C GLN A 3 13.20 -2.52 -5.94
N GLN A 4 12.43 -3.61 -6.06
CA GLN A 4 12.13 -4.27 -7.34
C GLN A 4 11.30 -3.37 -8.27
N ILE A 5 10.36 -2.59 -7.73
CA ILE A 5 9.58 -1.62 -8.51
C ILE A 5 10.50 -0.48 -8.98
N LYS A 6 11.42 0.03 -8.13
CA LYS A 6 12.41 1.05 -8.52
C LYS A 6 13.33 0.55 -9.63
N GLU A 7 13.89 -0.65 -9.48
CA GLU A 7 14.69 -1.32 -10.51
C GLU A 7 13.90 -1.48 -11.82
N SER A 8 12.64 -1.91 -11.71
CA SER A 8 11.75 -2.04 -12.86
C SER A 8 11.53 -0.71 -13.58
N ARG A 9 11.58 0.46 -12.90
CA ARG A 9 11.49 1.78 -13.54
C ARG A 9 12.73 2.13 -14.35
N VAL A 10 13.91 1.87 -13.80
CA VAL A 10 15.19 2.29 -14.41
C VAL A 10 15.80 1.27 -15.36
N ALA A 11 15.28 0.03 -15.40
CA ALA A 11 15.80 -1.03 -16.28
C ALA A 11 15.80 -0.61 -17.77
N LYS A 12 16.95 -0.69 -18.44
CA LYS A 12 17.11 -0.35 -19.87
C LYS A 12 16.36 -1.30 -20.80
N GLN A 13 16.33 -2.59 -20.47
CA GLN A 13 15.52 -3.60 -21.16
C GLN A 13 14.53 -4.19 -20.15
N LYS A 14 13.23 -4.00 -20.42
CA LYS A 14 12.16 -4.49 -19.53
C LYS A 14 11.94 -5.98 -19.75
N LYS A 15 11.90 -6.73 -18.65
CA LYS A 15 11.47 -8.12 -18.59
C LYS A 15 9.97 -8.19 -18.29
N SER A 16 9.34 -9.34 -18.53
CA SER A 16 7.91 -9.57 -18.22
C SER A 16 7.53 -9.14 -16.79
N LYS A 17 8.39 -9.46 -15.80
CA LYS A 17 8.20 -9.04 -14.40
C LYS A 17 8.13 -7.52 -14.23
N ASP A 18 8.88 -6.76 -15.02
CA ASP A 18 8.95 -5.31 -14.87
C ASP A 18 7.63 -4.68 -15.34
N TYR A 19 7.06 -5.20 -16.43
CA TYR A 19 5.70 -4.83 -16.86
C TYR A 19 4.65 -5.19 -15.81
N TYR A 20 4.76 -6.36 -15.17
CA TYR A 20 3.87 -6.72 -14.06
C TYR A 20 3.97 -5.71 -12.91
N TRP A 21 5.18 -5.37 -12.47
CA TRP A 21 5.36 -4.40 -11.39
C TRP A 21 4.83 -3.02 -11.75
N LEU A 22 5.16 -2.51 -12.93
CA LEU A 22 4.82 -1.15 -13.37
C LEU A 22 3.34 -0.98 -13.73
N SER A 23 2.66 -2.04 -14.17
CA SER A 23 1.22 -1.99 -14.48
C SER A 23 0.35 -1.99 -13.23
N LYS A 24 0.80 -2.64 -12.15
CA LYS A 24 -0.02 -2.92 -10.97
C LYS A 24 0.30 -2.04 -9.77
N TYR A 25 1.54 -1.57 -9.64
CA TYR A 25 2.00 -0.90 -8.43
C TYR A 25 2.66 0.43 -8.70
N ASP A 26 2.56 1.30 -7.71
CA ASP A 26 3.27 2.57 -7.64
C ASP A 26 3.98 2.69 -6.27
N ILE A 27 4.91 3.63 -6.16
CA ILE A 27 5.60 3.98 -4.92
C ILE A 27 5.24 5.41 -4.60
N MET A 28 4.72 5.64 -3.41
CA MET A 28 4.49 6.98 -2.88
C MET A 28 5.38 7.20 -1.66
N GLY A 29 5.86 8.43 -1.50
CA GLY A 29 6.56 8.89 -0.31
C GLY A 29 5.68 9.82 0.50
N MET A 30 5.66 9.65 1.82
CA MET A 30 5.06 10.62 2.74
C MET A 30 6.02 10.82 3.91
N ALA A 31 6.43 12.07 4.13
CA ALA A 31 7.47 12.44 5.08
C ALA A 31 8.73 11.58 4.87
N ASP A 32 9.03 10.67 5.80
CA ASP A 32 10.26 9.89 5.84
C ASP A 32 10.08 8.42 5.42
N GLU A 33 8.88 8.01 4.97
CA GLU A 33 8.62 6.62 4.58
C GLU A 33 8.11 6.51 3.13
N GLU A 34 8.70 5.57 2.38
CA GLU A 34 8.17 5.10 1.11
C GLU A 34 7.25 3.89 1.30
N PHE A 35 6.14 3.88 0.58
CA PHE A 35 5.20 2.77 0.60
C PHE A 35 4.69 2.41 -0.79
N VAL A 36 4.33 1.14 -0.94
CA VAL A 36 3.75 0.60 -2.17
C VAL A 36 2.25 0.88 -2.16
N VAL A 37 1.72 1.36 -3.27
CA VAL A 37 0.28 1.50 -3.51
C VAL A 37 -0.12 0.71 -4.76
N PHE A 38 -1.40 0.41 -4.90
CA PHE A 38 -1.92 0.01 -6.21
C PHE A 38 -1.85 1.19 -7.18
N ARG A 39 -1.46 0.92 -8.41
CA ARG A 39 -1.43 1.95 -9.45
C ARG A 39 -2.85 2.36 -9.80
N LYS A 40 -3.12 3.66 -9.71
CA LYS A 40 -4.40 4.25 -10.10
C LYS A 40 -4.55 4.21 -11.63
N LYS A 41 -5.71 3.78 -12.11
CA LYS A 41 -6.11 3.87 -13.52
C LYS A 41 -6.82 5.18 -13.83
N HIS A 42 -7.56 5.69 -12.84
CA HIS A 42 -8.31 6.95 -12.94
C HIS A 42 -7.94 7.89 -11.78
N ILE A 43 -8.08 9.20 -12.02
CA ILE A 43 -7.73 10.21 -11.02
C ILE A 43 -8.61 10.15 -9.77
N ASP A 44 -9.85 9.67 -9.92
CA ASP A 44 -10.84 9.60 -8.82
C ASP A 44 -10.72 8.32 -7.98
N GLU A 45 -9.87 7.37 -8.38
CA GLU A 45 -9.68 6.13 -7.60
C GLU A 45 -9.01 6.42 -6.25
N PRO A 46 -9.41 5.75 -5.16
CA PRO A 46 -8.76 5.92 -3.87
C PRO A 46 -7.32 5.37 -3.91
N THR A 47 -6.41 6.04 -3.22
CA THR A 47 -5.05 5.54 -3.03
C THR A 47 -5.05 4.41 -2.01
N ILE A 48 -4.83 3.17 -2.48
CA ILE A 48 -4.79 1.99 -1.62
C ILE A 48 -3.34 1.61 -1.33
N ARG A 49 -2.90 1.80 -0.09
CA ARG A 49 -1.58 1.41 0.41
C ARG A 49 -1.51 -0.07 0.74
N ILE A 50 -0.47 -0.73 0.25
CA ILE A 50 -0.21 -2.15 0.53
C ILE A 50 0.63 -2.24 1.80
N ILE A 51 0.08 -2.88 2.83
CA ILE A 51 0.71 -3.04 4.14
C ILE A 51 1.13 -4.50 4.29
N PRO A 52 2.42 -4.79 4.58
CA PRO A 52 2.84 -6.14 4.95
C PRO A 52 2.20 -6.54 6.29
N MET A 53 1.83 -7.83 6.42
CA MET A 53 1.08 -8.34 7.58
C MET A 53 1.75 -7.98 8.92
N GLU A 54 3.08 -7.91 8.95
CA GLU A 54 3.89 -7.58 10.12
C GLU A 54 3.63 -6.14 10.62
N LYS A 55 3.34 -5.20 9.71
CA LYS A 55 3.02 -3.80 10.04
C LYS A 55 1.54 -3.58 10.37
N TYR A 56 0.67 -4.53 10.01
CA TYR A 56 -0.79 -4.35 10.14
C TYR A 56 -1.22 -4.08 11.59
N PHE A 57 -0.77 -4.91 12.54
CA PHE A 57 -1.14 -4.74 13.95
C PHE A 57 -0.66 -3.41 14.53
N GLY A 58 0.52 -2.93 14.12
CA GLY A 58 1.04 -1.62 14.55
C GLY A 58 0.14 -0.47 14.09
N ILE A 59 -0.29 -0.50 12.82
CA ILE A 59 -1.18 0.52 12.25
C ILE A 59 -2.57 0.43 12.89
N LEU A 60 -3.09 -0.78 13.09
CA LEU A 60 -4.37 -0.99 13.78
C LEU A 60 -4.35 -0.37 15.20
N LYS A 61 -3.28 -0.63 15.95
CA LYS A 61 -3.10 -0.09 17.31
C LYS A 61 -2.96 1.44 17.30
N ALA A 62 -2.24 2.00 16.34
CA ALA A 62 -2.07 3.45 16.20
C ALA A 62 -3.42 4.12 15.92
N VAL A 63 -4.16 3.64 14.92
CA VAL A 63 -5.47 4.19 14.56
C VAL A 63 -6.45 4.07 15.73
N HIS A 64 -6.50 2.91 16.39
CA HIS A 64 -7.40 2.72 17.53
C HIS A 64 -7.09 3.68 18.70
N LYS A 65 -5.83 4.03 18.94
CA LYS A 65 -5.46 5.05 19.94
C LYS A 65 -5.87 6.46 19.50
N THR A 66 -5.64 6.80 18.23
CA THR A 66 -5.94 8.14 17.70
C THR A 66 -7.44 8.42 17.67
N ASP A 67 -8.25 7.43 17.32
CA ASP A 67 -9.71 7.53 17.20
C ASP A 67 -10.45 7.32 18.56
N GLY A 68 -9.73 7.39 19.68
CA GLY A 68 -10.35 7.33 21.02
C GLY A 68 -10.92 5.97 21.39
N HIS A 69 -10.27 4.87 20.97
CA HIS A 69 -10.69 3.49 21.23
C HIS A 69 -11.99 3.08 20.54
N ASP A 70 -12.30 3.67 19.40
CA ASP A 70 -13.48 3.32 18.63
C ASP A 70 -13.54 1.83 18.22
N GLY A 71 -14.78 1.33 18.17
CA GLY A 71 -15.06 -0.09 17.95
C GLY A 71 -14.74 -0.61 16.55
N ARG A 72 -14.86 -1.92 16.36
CA ARG A 72 -14.51 -2.64 15.11
C ARG A 72 -15.10 -2.01 13.84
N LEU A 73 -16.35 -1.54 13.88
CA LEU A 73 -17.02 -1.00 12.70
C LEU A 73 -16.30 0.23 12.13
N LYS A 74 -15.94 1.18 12.99
CA LYS A 74 -15.21 2.39 12.60
C LYS A 74 -13.80 2.07 12.12
N MET A 75 -13.14 1.10 12.77
CA MET A 75 -11.87 0.59 12.28
C MET A 75 -12.00 -0.01 10.87
N CYS A 76 -13.03 -0.81 10.60
CA CYS A 76 -13.27 -1.35 9.27
C CYS A 76 -13.51 -0.24 8.23
N GLU A 77 -14.35 0.75 8.54
CA GLU A 77 -14.61 1.89 7.65
C GLU A 77 -13.37 2.77 7.43
N TYR A 78 -12.54 2.98 8.47
CA TYR A 78 -11.29 3.72 8.32
C TYR A 78 -10.32 3.00 7.37
N PHE A 79 -10.20 1.68 7.48
CA PHE A 79 -9.28 0.89 6.67
C PHE A 79 -9.78 0.65 5.25
N LYS A 80 -11.10 0.69 5.06
CA LYS A 80 -11.77 0.51 3.77
C LYS A 80 -11.21 1.50 2.75
N ASN A 81 -10.88 1.00 1.56
CA ASN A 81 -10.34 1.78 0.44
C ASN A 81 -9.02 2.53 0.71
N LYS A 82 -8.40 2.41 1.90
CA LYS A 82 -7.09 3.02 2.21
C LYS A 82 -5.97 1.99 2.25
N PHE A 83 -6.28 0.76 2.66
CA PHE A 83 -5.27 -0.26 2.92
C PHE A 83 -5.61 -1.62 2.30
N TYR A 84 -4.59 -2.30 1.83
CA TYR A 84 -4.63 -3.69 1.40
C TYR A 84 -3.57 -4.51 2.13
N ILE A 85 -3.98 -5.61 2.77
CA ILE A 85 -3.08 -6.50 3.48
C ILE A 85 -3.01 -7.81 2.69
N PRO A 86 -1.85 -8.14 2.09
CA PRO A 86 -1.68 -9.40 1.41
C PRO A 86 -1.91 -10.57 2.38
N LYS A 87 -2.77 -11.51 2.01
CA LYS A 87 -2.89 -12.77 2.75
C LYS A 87 -1.59 -13.56 2.59
N ARG A 88 -1.10 -14.18 3.68
CA ARG A 88 -0.03 -15.19 3.57
C ARG A 88 -0.57 -16.31 2.67
N ARG A 89 0.10 -16.56 1.55
CA ARG A 89 -0.12 -17.75 0.71
C ARG A 89 0.76 -18.86 1.22
#